data_AF-A0A261XVU2-F1
#
_entry.id   AF-A0A261XVU2-F1
#
_cell.length_a   1.000
_cell.length_b   1.000
_cell.length_c   1.000
_cell.angle_alpha   90.00
_cell.angle_beta   90.00
_cell.angle_gamma   90.00
#
_symmetry.space_group_name_H-M   'P 1'
#
loop_
_entity.id
_entity.type
_entity.pdbx_description
1 polymer ?
#
loop_
_entity_poly.entity_id
_entity_poly.type
_entity_poly.pdbx_seq_one_letter_code
_entity_poly.pdbx_strand_id
1 'polypeptide(L)'
;MTLGHPGFVAYILYWLRRRYESRTRDGESLSYREIFLEVTNPDFIDNLKTTRASKNVDRLTREEIELCDEVFRSPGGLPLHNLSAESVYSFRRLRRTFLLTETHDEGRRRVLDFAAPILRTLFLHEKYGRITRASFAPTDFYSFLRDAFQNMDGKILRESLGRGTDGRVMETVWQNEFYRVATQLLSKDEVVSVNVGPVFKSEGYVDFFIGPKQKWAIELIGDGDRIQQHQARWDDIYCDFVAVANETVVVDMRQPGSSSRKSSFPSGFYMVEYLKDFEAVRITPPNGGQPEIVPLAGNGASSEGLLLPYQAR
;
A
#
# COMPACT_ATOMS: atom_id res chain seq x y z
N MET A 1 -12.34 5.33 -4.57
CA MET A 1 -12.52 4.01 -3.93
C MET A 1 -13.09 2.95 -4.88
N THR A 2 -14.29 3.16 -5.46
CA THR A 2 -14.94 2.15 -6.33
C THR A 2 -14.88 2.47 -7.83
N LEU A 3 -14.48 3.68 -8.21
CA LEU A 3 -14.54 4.21 -9.59
C LEU A 3 -15.91 3.97 -10.27
N GLY A 4 -17.00 4.02 -9.49
CA GLY A 4 -18.36 3.81 -10.01
C GLY A 4 -18.74 2.35 -10.22
N HIS A 5 -17.93 1.37 -9.77
CA HIS A 5 -18.29 -0.05 -9.85
C HIS A 5 -19.61 -0.32 -9.11
N PRO A 6 -20.71 -0.63 -9.82
CA PRO A 6 -22.07 -0.56 -9.25
C PRO A 6 -22.28 -1.58 -8.14
N GLY A 7 -21.64 -2.76 -8.24
CA GLY A 7 -21.70 -3.78 -7.20
C GLY A 7 -21.04 -3.34 -5.89
N PHE A 8 -19.92 -2.61 -5.96
CA PHE A 8 -19.24 -2.12 -4.75
C PHE A 8 -19.93 -0.90 -4.18
N VAL A 9 -20.43 0.00 -5.02
CA VAL A 9 -21.24 1.16 -4.58
C VAL A 9 -22.49 0.69 -3.85
N ALA A 10 -23.26 -0.23 -4.45
CA ALA A 10 -24.46 -0.78 -3.82
C ALA A 10 -24.14 -1.48 -2.50
N TYR A 11 -23.04 -2.23 -2.45
CA TYR A 11 -22.61 -2.92 -1.24
C TYR A 11 -22.19 -1.97 -0.12
N ILE A 12 -21.39 -0.94 -0.42
CA ILE A 12 -21.00 0.10 0.54
C ILE A 12 -22.24 0.79 1.10
N LEU A 13 -23.18 1.20 0.26
CA LEU A 13 -24.42 1.84 0.70
C LEU A 13 -25.26 0.92 1.60
N TYR A 14 -25.36 -0.35 1.23
CA TYR A 14 -26.02 -1.37 2.04
C TYR A 14 -25.35 -1.56 3.41
N TRP A 15 -24.02 -1.63 3.44
CA TRP A 15 -23.23 -1.77 4.65
C TRP A 15 -23.43 -0.57 5.59
N LEU A 16 -23.25 0.65 5.08
CA LEU A 16 -23.42 1.88 5.82
C LEU A 16 -24.85 1.99 6.39
N ARG A 17 -25.87 1.68 5.58
CA ARG A 17 -27.25 1.69 6.04
C ARG A 17 -27.48 0.73 7.21
N ARG A 18 -26.89 -0.47 7.18
CA ARG A 18 -27.02 -1.44 8.27
C ARG A 18 -26.26 -1.03 9.51
N ARG A 19 -25.06 -0.48 9.34
CA ARG A 19 -24.20 -0.07 10.46
C ARG A 19 -24.76 1.14 11.20
N TYR A 20 -25.31 2.10 10.46
CA TYR A 20 -25.83 3.38 10.97
C TYR A 20 -27.35 3.45 10.88
N GLU A 21 -28.05 2.31 11.05
CA GLU A 21 -29.48 2.20 10.80
C GLU A 21 -30.31 3.16 11.67
N SER A 22 -29.98 3.32 12.96
CA SER A 22 -30.69 4.24 13.86
C SER A 22 -30.55 5.69 13.37
N ARG A 23 -29.32 6.14 13.14
CA ARG A 23 -29.01 7.51 12.71
C ARG A 23 -29.61 7.85 11.34
N THR A 24 -29.50 6.94 10.39
CA THR A 24 -30.05 7.14 9.04
C THR A 24 -31.58 7.13 9.01
N ARG A 25 -32.25 6.43 9.94
CA ARG A 25 -33.71 6.51 10.14
C ARG A 25 -34.13 7.86 10.71
N ASP A 26 -33.31 8.46 11.57
CA ASP A 26 -33.55 9.77 12.18
C ASP A 26 -33.22 10.95 11.23
N GLY A 27 -32.84 10.64 9.98
CA GLY A 27 -32.52 11.65 8.96
C GLY A 27 -31.13 12.26 9.12
N GLU A 28 -30.29 11.73 10.02
CA GLU A 28 -28.93 12.21 10.18
C GLU A 28 -28.08 11.85 8.95
N SER A 29 -27.36 12.84 8.43
CA SER A 29 -26.35 12.61 7.40
C SER A 29 -25.07 12.09 8.04
N LEU A 30 -24.52 11.00 7.48
CA LEU A 30 -23.15 10.59 7.78
C LEU A 30 -22.18 11.58 7.16
N SER A 31 -21.24 12.06 7.95
CA SER A 31 -20.11 12.80 7.42
C SER A 31 -19.26 11.87 6.56
N TYR A 32 -18.58 12.46 5.59
CA TYR A 32 -17.66 11.74 4.74
C TYR A 32 -16.55 11.02 5.52
N ARG A 33 -16.09 11.62 6.63
CA ARG A 33 -15.11 11.02 7.55
C ARG A 33 -15.62 9.72 8.17
N GLU A 34 -16.89 9.68 8.58
CA GLU A 34 -17.50 8.47 9.14
C GLU A 34 -17.61 7.37 8.09
N ILE A 35 -18.03 7.74 6.87
CA ILE A 35 -18.09 6.80 5.74
C ILE A 35 -16.69 6.23 5.45
N PHE A 36 -15.67 7.07 5.42
CA PHE A 36 -14.28 6.65 5.19
C PHE A 36 -13.78 5.67 6.25
N LEU A 37 -13.93 6.01 7.53
CA LEU A 37 -13.45 5.13 8.61
C LEU A 37 -14.17 3.78 8.59
N GLU A 38 -15.43 3.75 8.17
CA GLU A 38 -16.20 2.52 8.03
C GLU A 38 -15.72 1.66 6.86
N VAL A 39 -15.52 2.24 5.67
CA VAL A 39 -15.09 1.49 4.48
C VAL A 39 -13.61 1.10 4.51
N THR A 40 -12.82 1.65 5.44
CA THR A 40 -11.48 1.15 5.79
C THR A 40 -11.47 0.23 6.99
N ASN A 41 -12.62 -0.10 7.57
CA ASN A 41 -12.68 -0.99 8.73
C ASN A 41 -12.35 -2.45 8.32
N PRO A 42 -11.57 -3.20 9.10
CA PRO A 42 -11.31 -4.62 8.83
C PRO A 42 -12.59 -5.45 8.64
N ASP A 43 -13.61 -5.22 9.45
CA ASP A 43 -14.90 -5.92 9.36
C ASP A 43 -15.57 -5.67 8.01
N PHE A 44 -15.50 -4.44 7.51
CA PHE A 44 -16.02 -4.11 6.18
C PHE A 44 -15.22 -4.84 5.10
N ILE A 45 -13.88 -4.83 5.16
CA ILE A 45 -13.01 -5.50 4.17
C ILE A 45 -13.25 -7.02 4.17
N ASP A 46 -13.40 -7.64 5.34
CA ASP A 46 -13.70 -9.07 5.45
C ASP A 46 -15.08 -9.42 4.88
N ASN A 47 -16.08 -8.59 5.16
CA ASN A 47 -17.41 -8.79 4.60
C ASN A 47 -17.46 -8.52 3.10
N LEU A 48 -16.66 -7.57 2.59
CA LEU A 48 -16.52 -7.27 1.17
C LEU A 48 -16.09 -8.49 0.38
N LYS A 49 -15.26 -9.38 0.94
CA LYS A 49 -14.81 -10.63 0.32
C LYS A 49 -15.95 -11.60 0.00
N THR A 50 -17.04 -11.54 0.74
CA THR A 50 -18.21 -12.41 0.53
C THR A 50 -19.01 -12.01 -0.72
N THR A 51 -18.77 -10.80 -1.25
CA THR A 51 -19.50 -10.27 -2.39
C THR A 51 -19.13 -11.00 -3.69
N ARG A 52 -20.06 -11.02 -4.65
CA ARG A 52 -19.79 -11.62 -5.97
C ARG A 52 -18.64 -10.92 -6.71
N ALA A 53 -18.40 -9.65 -6.43
CA ALA A 53 -17.36 -8.85 -7.07
C ALA A 53 -15.94 -9.21 -6.59
N SER A 54 -15.80 -9.76 -5.39
CA SER A 54 -14.51 -10.13 -4.78
C SER A 54 -14.15 -11.62 -4.90
N LYS A 55 -15.13 -12.51 -5.15
CA LYS A 55 -14.98 -13.98 -5.30
C LYS A 55 -14.01 -14.47 -6.41
N ASN A 56 -13.41 -13.54 -7.14
CA ASN A 56 -12.43 -13.86 -8.18
C ASN A 56 -11.00 -13.60 -7.69
N VAL A 57 -10.81 -12.77 -6.66
CA VAL A 57 -9.49 -12.39 -6.14
C VAL A 57 -8.84 -13.52 -5.34
N ASP A 58 -9.65 -14.36 -4.69
CA ASP A 58 -9.22 -15.54 -3.94
C ASP A 58 -8.90 -16.76 -4.83
N ARG A 59 -9.13 -16.66 -6.15
CA ARG A 59 -9.02 -17.76 -7.14
C ARG A 59 -8.13 -17.42 -8.33
N LEU A 60 -7.19 -16.50 -8.13
CA LEU A 60 -6.22 -16.12 -9.14
C LEU A 60 -5.19 -17.24 -9.35
N THR A 61 -4.85 -17.50 -10.62
CA THR A 61 -3.69 -18.35 -10.94
C THR A 61 -2.40 -17.60 -10.68
N ARG A 62 -1.28 -18.33 -10.71
CA ARG A 62 0.05 -17.73 -10.55
C ARG A 62 0.31 -16.63 -11.59
N GLU A 63 -0.03 -16.88 -12.84
CA GLU A 63 0.17 -15.96 -13.95
C GLU A 63 -0.73 -14.71 -13.83
N GLU A 64 -1.93 -14.87 -13.24
CA GLU A 64 -2.81 -13.74 -12.94
C GLU A 64 -2.29 -12.89 -11.78
N ILE A 65 -1.71 -13.53 -10.76
CA ILE A 65 -1.04 -12.83 -9.65
C ILE A 65 0.18 -12.06 -10.18
N GLU A 66 1.00 -12.68 -11.02
CA GLU A 66 2.18 -12.04 -11.62
C GLU A 66 1.79 -10.83 -12.47
N LEU A 67 0.72 -10.92 -13.26
CA LEU A 67 0.20 -9.78 -14.02
C LEU A 67 -0.36 -8.67 -13.10
N CYS A 68 -1.12 -9.03 -12.05
CA CYS A 68 -1.57 -8.07 -11.05
C CYS A 68 -0.40 -7.38 -10.34
N ASP A 69 0.69 -8.09 -10.05
CA ASP A 69 1.91 -7.52 -9.48
C ASP A 69 2.62 -6.58 -10.43
N GLU A 70 2.58 -6.87 -11.73
CA GLU A 70 3.16 -6.01 -12.77
C GLU A 70 2.36 -4.72 -12.95
N VAL A 71 1.03 -4.81 -12.95
CA VAL A 71 0.11 -3.66 -12.92
C VAL A 71 0.32 -2.85 -11.65
N PHE A 72 0.38 -3.51 -10.49
CA PHE A 72 0.63 -2.86 -9.21
C PHE A 72 1.93 -2.07 -9.24
N ARG A 73 2.99 -2.67 -9.82
CA ARG A 73 4.34 -2.08 -9.92
C ARG A 73 4.45 -0.88 -10.87
N SER A 74 3.43 -0.63 -11.68
CA SER A 74 3.42 0.39 -12.72
C SER A 74 2.60 1.61 -12.28
N PRO A 75 3.23 2.71 -11.81
CA PRO A 75 2.52 3.95 -11.50
C PRO A 75 1.77 4.45 -12.74
N GLY A 76 0.48 4.77 -12.60
CA GLY A 76 -0.38 5.15 -13.73
C GLY A 76 -0.85 3.99 -14.61
N GLY A 77 -0.57 2.74 -14.23
CA GLY A 77 -0.99 1.53 -14.93
C GLY A 77 0.08 0.95 -15.87
N LEU A 78 -0.06 -0.34 -16.19
CA LEU A 78 0.85 -1.05 -17.10
C LEU A 78 0.50 -0.71 -18.56
N PRO A 79 1.40 -0.12 -19.36
CA PRO A 79 1.09 0.14 -20.76
C PRO A 79 0.76 -1.16 -21.51
N LEU A 80 -0.37 -1.19 -22.22
CA LEU A 80 -0.85 -2.43 -22.87
C LEU A 80 0.15 -3.02 -23.89
N HIS A 81 1.02 -2.18 -24.47
CA HIS A 81 2.04 -2.65 -25.41
C HIS A 81 3.20 -3.40 -24.73
N ASN A 82 3.31 -3.31 -23.40
CA ASN A 82 4.28 -4.04 -22.60
C ASN A 82 3.75 -5.41 -22.13
N LEU A 83 2.49 -5.75 -22.41
CA LEU A 83 1.96 -7.08 -22.11
C LEU A 83 2.67 -8.14 -22.95
N SER A 84 3.22 -9.14 -22.27
CA SER A 84 3.73 -10.34 -22.93
C SER A 84 2.61 -11.14 -23.60
N ALA A 85 2.97 -11.99 -24.57
CA ALA A 85 2.01 -12.86 -25.25
C ALA A 85 1.36 -13.85 -24.26
N GLU A 86 2.14 -14.28 -23.26
CA GLU A 86 1.73 -15.18 -22.19
C GLU A 86 0.69 -14.52 -21.27
N SER A 87 0.85 -13.23 -20.98
CA SER A 87 -0.07 -12.46 -20.13
C SER A 87 -1.42 -12.13 -20.79
N VAL A 88 -1.57 -12.31 -22.11
CA VAL A 88 -2.82 -11.99 -22.83
C VAL A 88 -4.00 -12.83 -22.32
N TYR A 89 -3.78 -14.10 -21.97
CA TYR A 89 -4.85 -14.95 -21.44
C TYR A 89 -5.31 -14.47 -20.05
N SER A 90 -4.36 -14.25 -19.14
CA SER A 90 -4.60 -13.69 -17.80
C SER A 90 -5.33 -12.34 -17.90
N PHE A 91 -4.87 -11.45 -18.77
CA PHE A 91 -5.52 -10.17 -19.03
C PHE A 91 -7.00 -10.34 -19.44
N ARG A 92 -7.30 -11.22 -20.40
CA ARG A 92 -8.69 -11.46 -20.85
C ARG A 92 -9.59 -11.95 -19.72
N ARG A 93 -9.09 -12.85 -18.86
CA ARG A 93 -9.86 -13.37 -17.73
C ARG A 93 -10.05 -12.30 -16.65
N LEU A 94 -8.99 -11.61 -16.25
CA LEU A 94 -9.03 -10.54 -15.25
C LEU A 94 -9.92 -9.36 -15.65
N ARG A 95 -10.00 -9.05 -16.96
CA ARG A 95 -10.95 -8.06 -17.49
C ARG A 95 -12.39 -8.54 -17.42
N ARG A 96 -12.67 -9.82 -17.70
CA ARG A 96 -14.03 -10.40 -17.61
C ARG A 96 -14.54 -10.46 -16.17
N THR A 97 -13.64 -10.63 -15.21
CA THR A 97 -13.96 -10.61 -13.78
C THR A 97 -14.02 -9.21 -13.19
N PHE A 98 -13.77 -8.17 -14.02
CA PHE A 98 -13.68 -6.77 -13.61
C PHE A 98 -12.61 -6.51 -12.54
N LEU A 99 -11.58 -7.36 -12.44
CA LEU A 99 -10.46 -7.10 -11.54
C LEU A 99 -9.54 -6.02 -12.09
N LEU A 100 -9.19 -6.15 -13.37
CA LEU A 100 -8.41 -5.17 -14.12
C LEU A 100 -9.26 -4.55 -15.23
N THR A 101 -8.96 -3.31 -15.58
CA THR A 101 -9.59 -2.59 -16.69
C THR A 101 -8.56 -1.85 -17.52
N GLU A 102 -8.91 -1.63 -18.78
CA GLU A 102 -8.18 -0.76 -19.68
C GLU A 102 -8.61 0.69 -19.41
N THR A 103 -7.65 1.58 -19.17
CA THR A 103 -7.84 3.03 -19.02
C THR A 103 -6.90 3.78 -19.97
N HIS A 104 -7.00 5.10 -19.97
CA HIS A 104 -6.10 5.97 -20.71
C HIS A 104 -5.29 6.81 -19.71
N ASP A 105 -3.98 6.84 -19.89
CA ASP A 105 -3.10 7.80 -19.20
C ASP A 105 -3.27 9.21 -19.83
N GLU A 106 -2.73 10.24 -19.19
CA GLU A 106 -2.79 11.66 -19.59
C GLU A 106 -2.31 11.88 -21.05
N GLY A 107 -1.46 11.00 -21.57
CA GLY A 107 -1.02 10.94 -22.97
C GLY A 107 -1.91 10.13 -23.94
N ARG A 108 -3.14 9.76 -23.54
CA ARG A 108 -4.09 8.87 -24.26
C ARG A 108 -3.59 7.44 -24.53
N ARG A 109 -2.44 7.05 -23.98
CA ARG A 109 -1.93 5.69 -24.10
C ARG A 109 -2.81 4.75 -23.29
N ARG A 110 -3.09 3.59 -23.88
CA ARG A 110 -3.88 2.57 -23.22
C ARG A 110 -3.04 1.86 -22.18
N VAL A 111 -3.51 1.88 -20.96
CA VAL A 111 -2.87 1.25 -19.80
C VAL A 111 -3.84 0.27 -19.15
N LEU A 112 -3.29 -0.72 -18.48
CA LEU A 112 -4.00 -1.70 -17.68
C LEU A 112 -3.85 -1.31 -16.21
N ASP A 113 -4.96 -1.15 -15.50
CA ASP A 113 -4.96 -0.89 -14.06
C ASP A 113 -6.07 -1.69 -13.36
N PHE A 114 -6.07 -1.72 -12.03
CA PHE A 114 -7.19 -2.24 -11.25
C PHE A 114 -8.45 -1.45 -11.56
N ALA A 115 -9.56 -2.14 -11.76
CA ALA A 115 -10.83 -1.49 -12.11
C ALA A 115 -11.35 -0.53 -11.03
N ALA A 116 -10.85 -0.68 -9.80
CA ALA A 116 -11.07 0.25 -8.71
C ALA A 116 -9.95 0.14 -7.66
N PRO A 117 -9.58 1.24 -6.96
CA PRO A 117 -8.63 1.18 -5.85
C PRO A 117 -8.98 0.15 -4.75
N ILE A 118 -10.28 -0.09 -4.52
CA ILE A 118 -10.73 -1.11 -3.56
C ILE A 118 -10.37 -2.54 -3.98
N LEU A 119 -10.31 -2.82 -5.29
CA LEU A 119 -9.90 -4.11 -5.82
C LEU A 119 -8.40 -4.32 -5.68
N ARG A 120 -7.60 -3.26 -5.85
CA ARG A 120 -6.17 -3.25 -5.55
C ARG A 120 -5.93 -3.60 -4.07
N THR A 121 -6.70 -2.98 -3.19
CA THR A 121 -6.66 -3.26 -1.74
C THR A 121 -7.04 -4.71 -1.43
N LEU A 122 -8.11 -5.23 -2.04
CA LEU A 122 -8.53 -6.63 -1.88
C LEU A 122 -7.48 -7.62 -2.38
N PHE A 123 -6.87 -7.36 -3.54
CA PHE A 123 -5.80 -8.19 -4.08
C PHE A 123 -4.63 -8.29 -3.11
N LEU A 124 -4.16 -7.16 -2.61
CA LEU A 124 -3.07 -7.12 -1.65
C LEU A 124 -3.43 -7.79 -0.31
N HIS A 125 -4.66 -7.60 0.17
CA HIS A 125 -5.14 -8.27 1.37
C HIS A 125 -5.18 -9.80 1.18
N GLU A 126 -5.63 -10.31 0.05
CA GLU A 126 -5.61 -11.76 -0.20
C GLU A 126 -4.18 -12.29 -0.31
N LYS A 127 -3.29 -11.51 -0.95
CA LYS A 127 -1.89 -11.88 -1.13
C LYS A 127 -1.09 -11.90 0.18
N TYR A 128 -1.29 -10.90 1.04
CA TYR A 128 -0.44 -10.67 2.22
C TYR A 128 -1.19 -10.71 3.56
N GLY A 129 -2.50 -10.47 3.57
CA GLY A 129 -3.34 -10.38 4.77
C GLY A 129 -3.79 -11.71 5.37
N ARG A 130 -3.46 -12.85 4.74
CA ARG A 130 -3.71 -14.19 5.30
C ARG A 130 -2.69 -14.61 6.38
N ILE A 131 -1.77 -13.72 6.74
CA ILE A 131 -0.64 -14.01 7.62
C ILE A 131 -1.04 -13.74 9.07
N THR A 132 -0.53 -14.56 9.99
CA THR A 132 -0.69 -14.37 11.44
C THR A 132 -0.18 -12.99 11.84
N ARG A 133 -1.10 -12.11 12.24
CA ARG A 133 -0.79 -10.77 12.72
C ARG A 133 -0.09 -10.82 14.07
N ALA A 134 0.75 -9.83 14.37
CA ALA A 134 1.43 -9.71 15.65
C ALA A 134 0.43 -9.59 16.82
N SER A 135 0.70 -10.29 17.92
CA SER A 135 -0.10 -10.20 19.15
C SER A 135 0.04 -8.84 19.85
N PHE A 136 1.14 -8.14 19.61
CA PHE A 136 1.43 -6.81 20.14
C PHE A 136 1.78 -5.91 18.96
N ALA A 137 0.86 -5.01 18.62
CA ALA A 137 1.07 -4.03 17.56
C ALA A 137 1.86 -2.83 18.12
N PRO A 138 2.75 -2.22 17.32
CA PRO A 138 3.41 -0.98 17.70
C PRO A 138 2.41 0.15 18.00
N THR A 139 2.68 0.93 19.04
CA THR A 139 1.79 2.01 19.50
C THR A 139 2.13 3.37 18.91
N ASP A 140 3.38 3.58 18.47
CA ASP A 140 3.88 4.79 17.85
C ASP A 140 4.53 4.48 16.49
N PHE A 141 4.65 5.51 15.65
CA PHE A 141 5.14 5.33 14.29
C PHE A 141 6.61 4.91 14.21
N TYR A 142 7.48 5.39 15.12
CA TYR A 142 8.90 5.02 15.08
C TYR A 142 9.10 3.54 15.40
N SER A 143 8.46 3.05 16.46
CA SER A 143 8.45 1.62 16.79
C SER A 143 7.88 0.79 15.63
N PHE A 144 6.80 1.26 14.99
CA PHE A 144 6.26 0.61 13.81
C PHE A 144 7.25 0.57 12.64
N LEU A 145 7.91 1.69 12.34
CA LEU A 145 8.87 1.78 11.24
C LEU A 145 10.07 0.86 11.48
N ARG A 146 10.60 0.86 12.71
CA ARG A 146 11.69 -0.04 13.12
C ARG A 146 11.29 -1.50 12.92
N ASP A 147 10.15 -1.90 13.45
CA ASP A 147 9.67 -3.28 13.36
C ASP A 147 9.35 -3.66 11.90
N ALA A 148 8.84 -2.72 11.10
CA ALA A 148 8.60 -2.90 9.66
C ALA A 148 9.89 -3.27 8.94
N PHE A 149 10.95 -2.47 9.09
CA PHE A 149 12.25 -2.79 8.49
C PHE A 149 12.84 -4.07 9.05
N GLN A 150 12.71 -4.34 10.36
CA GLN A 150 13.20 -5.58 10.94
C GLN A 150 12.57 -6.84 10.29
N ASN A 151 11.33 -6.73 9.81
CA ASN A 151 10.59 -7.82 9.20
C ASN A 151 10.63 -7.81 7.65
N MET A 152 11.24 -6.81 7.02
CA MET A 152 11.47 -6.81 5.57
C MET A 152 12.52 -7.85 5.23
N ASP A 153 12.32 -8.57 4.14
CA ASP A 153 13.24 -9.58 3.65
C ASP A 153 14.30 -8.94 2.75
N GLY A 154 15.53 -8.87 3.26
CA GLY A 154 16.67 -8.33 2.52
C GLY A 154 16.94 -9.10 1.22
N LYS A 155 16.61 -10.39 1.16
CA LYS A 155 16.73 -11.20 -0.05
C LYS A 155 15.73 -10.75 -1.12
N ILE A 156 14.48 -10.47 -0.75
CA ILE A 156 13.47 -9.96 -1.70
C ILE A 156 13.93 -8.63 -2.30
N LEU A 157 14.42 -7.72 -1.47
CA LEU A 157 14.90 -6.41 -1.93
C LEU A 157 16.12 -6.52 -2.86
N ARG A 158 17.06 -7.42 -2.52
CA ARG A 158 18.27 -7.69 -3.28
C ARG A 158 18.01 -8.40 -4.61
N GLU A 159 17.14 -9.40 -4.63
CA GLU A 159 16.85 -10.21 -5.82
C GLU A 159 15.73 -9.62 -6.70
N SER A 160 15.09 -8.53 -6.25
CA SER A 160 14.02 -7.89 -7.01
C SER A 160 14.47 -7.46 -8.41
N LEU A 161 13.67 -7.85 -9.41
CA LEU A 161 13.79 -7.38 -10.79
C LEU A 161 13.26 -5.95 -10.98
N GLY A 162 12.58 -5.39 -9.97
CA GLY A 162 12.08 -4.02 -9.98
C GLY A 162 13.22 -3.01 -9.76
N ARG A 163 14.14 -2.93 -10.72
CA ARG A 163 15.27 -2.01 -10.69
C ARG A 163 15.16 -0.95 -11.78
N GLY A 164 15.52 0.28 -11.44
CA GLY A 164 15.68 1.35 -12.40
C GLY A 164 16.82 1.08 -13.38
N THR A 165 16.94 1.92 -14.41
CA THR A 165 18.02 1.83 -15.41
C THR A 165 19.42 2.04 -14.81
N ASP A 166 19.47 2.64 -13.63
CA ASP A 166 20.63 2.84 -12.77
C ASP A 166 20.90 1.67 -11.81
N GLY A 167 20.14 0.57 -11.93
CA GLY A 167 20.22 -0.61 -11.09
C GLY A 167 19.65 -0.43 -9.69
N ARG A 168 19.05 0.73 -9.37
CA ARG A 168 18.49 1.03 -8.04
C ARG A 168 17.17 0.30 -7.84
N VAL A 169 16.89 -0.14 -6.62
CA VAL A 169 15.57 -0.70 -6.28
C VAL A 169 14.53 0.39 -6.44
N MET A 170 13.51 0.12 -7.26
CA MET A 170 12.42 1.07 -7.51
C MET A 170 11.60 1.29 -6.23
N GLU A 171 11.06 2.48 -6.07
CA GLU A 171 10.13 2.85 -4.97
C GLU A 171 9.01 1.81 -4.80
N THR A 172 8.47 1.29 -5.90
CA THR A 172 7.39 0.30 -5.83
C THR A 172 7.79 -1.03 -5.19
N VAL A 173 9.07 -1.41 -5.25
CA VAL A 173 9.57 -2.60 -4.54
C VAL A 173 9.55 -2.35 -3.05
N TRP A 174 9.97 -1.16 -2.61
CA TRP A 174 9.86 -0.75 -1.21
C TRP A 174 8.42 -0.69 -0.74
N GLN A 175 7.51 -0.11 -1.54
CA GLN A 175 6.09 -0.04 -1.24
C GLN A 175 5.46 -1.44 -1.09
N ASN A 176 5.79 -2.40 -1.97
CA ASN A 176 5.32 -3.77 -1.86
C ASN A 176 5.75 -4.44 -0.56
N GLU A 177 7.03 -4.32 -0.25
CA GLU A 177 7.59 -4.96 0.93
C GLU A 177 7.11 -4.30 2.22
N PHE A 178 6.98 -2.97 2.21
CA PHE A 178 6.35 -2.20 3.28
C PHE A 178 4.90 -2.62 3.52
N TYR A 179 4.09 -2.75 2.47
CA TYR A 179 2.72 -3.21 2.60
C TYR A 179 2.65 -4.61 3.23
N ARG A 180 3.51 -5.53 2.77
CA ARG A 180 3.57 -6.90 3.28
C ARG A 180 3.84 -6.91 4.79
N VAL A 181 4.90 -6.23 5.23
CA VAL A 181 5.29 -6.23 6.66
C VAL A 181 4.31 -5.43 7.52
N ALA A 182 3.80 -4.30 7.03
CA ALA A 182 2.81 -3.49 7.73
C ALA A 182 1.55 -4.31 8.04
N THR A 183 1.07 -5.10 7.06
CA THR A 183 -0.10 -5.95 7.23
C THR A 183 0.12 -7.06 8.27
N GLN A 184 1.36 -7.50 8.48
CA GLN A 184 1.73 -8.51 9.47
C GLN A 184 1.89 -7.92 10.89
N LEU A 185 2.42 -6.71 11.00
CA LEU A 185 2.75 -6.09 12.29
C LEU A 185 1.54 -5.45 12.97
N LEU A 186 0.57 -5.00 12.20
CA LEU A 186 -0.58 -4.29 12.74
C LEU A 186 -1.61 -5.27 13.33
N SER A 187 -2.31 -4.81 14.37
CA SER A 187 -3.41 -5.57 14.96
C SER A 187 -4.52 -5.83 13.93
N LYS A 188 -5.36 -6.84 14.15
CA LYS A 188 -6.52 -7.13 13.28
C LYS A 188 -7.50 -5.95 13.13
N ASP A 189 -7.46 -5.01 14.07
CA ASP A 189 -8.34 -3.84 14.11
C ASP A 189 -7.80 -2.66 13.27
N GLU A 190 -6.66 -2.83 12.60
CA GLU A 190 -6.03 -1.85 11.71
C GLU A 190 -6.00 -2.37 10.26
N VAL A 191 -6.05 -1.45 9.31
CA VAL A 191 -6.02 -1.69 7.87
C VAL A 191 -4.95 -0.81 7.24
N VAL A 192 -4.08 -1.45 6.45
CA VAL A 192 -3.18 -0.76 5.53
C VAL A 192 -3.92 -0.51 4.22
N SER A 193 -4.24 0.75 3.97
CA SER A 193 -4.89 1.19 2.73
C SER A 193 -3.84 1.77 1.79
N VAL A 194 -3.84 1.35 0.53
CA VAL A 194 -2.88 1.82 -0.50
C VAL A 194 -3.49 2.86 -1.41
N ASN A 195 -2.68 3.78 -1.93
CA ASN A 195 -3.07 4.80 -2.90
C ASN A 195 -4.40 5.44 -2.51
N VAL A 196 -4.43 6.03 -1.32
CA VAL A 196 -5.63 6.66 -0.81
C VAL A 196 -5.58 8.12 -1.24
N GLY A 197 -6.66 8.64 -1.83
CA GLY A 197 -6.66 10.02 -2.34
C GLY A 197 -8.07 10.57 -2.50
N PRO A 198 -8.82 10.15 -3.54
CA PRO A 198 -10.20 10.57 -3.77
C PRO A 198 -11.18 10.20 -2.65
N VAL A 199 -10.78 9.35 -1.70
CA VAL A 199 -11.55 9.01 -0.51
C VAL A 199 -11.32 9.99 0.66
N PHE A 200 -10.47 10.99 0.45
CA PHE A 200 -10.28 12.15 1.31
C PHE A 200 -10.61 13.45 0.60
N LYS A 201 -11.19 13.43 -0.60
CA LYS A 201 -11.33 14.61 -1.51
C LYS A 201 -10.00 15.26 -1.93
N SER A 202 -8.87 14.68 -1.54
CA SER A 202 -7.55 15.01 -2.07
C SER A 202 -7.48 14.73 -3.57
N GLU A 203 -6.86 15.66 -4.30
CA GLU A 203 -6.56 15.52 -5.73
C GLU A 203 -5.41 14.53 -5.98
N GLY A 204 -4.59 14.25 -4.97
CA GLY A 204 -3.47 13.31 -5.03
C GLY A 204 -3.71 12.06 -4.19
N TYR A 205 -2.74 11.14 -4.25
CA TYR A 205 -2.78 9.85 -3.57
C TYR A 205 -1.59 9.71 -2.62
N VAL A 206 -1.85 9.51 -1.33
CA VAL A 206 -0.83 9.06 -0.38
C VAL A 206 -0.57 7.57 -0.58
N ASP A 207 0.69 7.14 -0.46
CA ASP A 207 1.07 5.75 -0.69
C ASP A 207 0.37 4.81 0.29
N PHE A 208 0.39 5.15 1.58
CA PHE A 208 -0.29 4.38 2.62
C PHE A 208 -1.08 5.23 3.60
N PHE A 209 -2.22 4.70 4.01
CA PHE A 209 -2.95 5.14 5.19
C PHE A 209 -3.21 3.94 6.11
N ILE A 210 -2.76 4.03 7.36
CA ILE A 210 -2.97 3.00 8.39
C ILE A 210 -4.03 3.48 9.36
N GLY A 211 -5.17 2.81 9.43
CA GLY A 211 -6.26 3.16 10.33
C GLY A 211 -7.26 2.01 10.53
N PRO A 212 -8.27 2.17 11.40
CA PRO A 212 -8.80 3.43 11.92
C PRO A 212 -8.23 3.96 13.25
N LYS A 213 -7.43 3.22 14.04
CA LYS A 213 -6.98 3.76 15.35
C LYS A 213 -5.74 4.62 15.20
N GLN A 214 -4.72 4.13 14.48
CA GLN A 214 -3.45 4.86 14.32
C GLN A 214 -3.56 6.11 13.46
N LYS A 215 -4.28 6.04 12.33
CA LYS A 215 -4.47 7.13 11.36
C LYS A 215 -3.14 7.75 10.91
N TRP A 216 -2.19 6.92 10.51
CA TRP A 216 -0.93 7.37 9.94
C TRP A 216 -1.06 7.51 8.42
N ALA A 217 -0.70 8.68 7.88
CA ALA A 217 -0.56 8.90 6.45
C ALA A 217 0.92 8.89 6.09
N ILE A 218 1.33 8.05 5.14
CA ILE A 218 2.74 7.73 4.90
C ILE A 218 3.03 7.84 3.41
N GLU A 219 3.99 8.68 3.03
CA GLU A 219 4.64 8.63 1.72
C GLU A 219 6.02 7.97 1.82
N LEU A 220 6.32 7.10 0.86
CA LEU A 220 7.66 6.56 0.66
C LEU A 220 8.29 7.27 -0.55
N ILE A 221 9.54 7.71 -0.42
CA ILE A 221 10.29 8.29 -1.54
C ILE A 221 11.66 7.64 -1.65
N GLY A 222 12.26 7.72 -2.84
CA GLY A 222 13.61 7.21 -3.10
C GLY A 222 14.65 8.32 -3.29
N ASP A 223 15.78 8.23 -2.58
CA ASP A 223 16.97 9.09 -2.74
C ASP A 223 16.69 10.60 -2.69
N GLY A 224 15.69 11.01 -1.92
CA GLY A 224 15.24 12.41 -1.83
C GLY A 224 14.72 12.97 -3.16
N ASP A 225 14.32 12.12 -4.11
CA ASP A 225 13.77 12.57 -5.37
C ASP A 225 12.54 13.44 -5.13
N ARG A 226 12.52 14.61 -5.78
CA ARG A 226 11.43 15.59 -5.71
C ARG A 226 10.94 15.91 -4.29
N ILE A 227 11.79 15.82 -3.27
CA ILE A 227 11.40 16.01 -1.87
C ILE A 227 10.59 17.30 -1.62
N GLN A 228 10.93 18.40 -2.30
CA GLN A 228 10.22 19.68 -2.21
C GLN A 228 8.79 19.59 -2.77
N GLN A 229 8.58 18.82 -3.84
CA GLN A 229 7.26 18.60 -4.41
C GLN A 229 6.42 17.74 -3.46
N HIS A 230 7.00 16.65 -2.93
CA HIS A 230 6.34 15.81 -1.93
C HIS A 230 5.96 16.62 -0.67
N GLN A 231 6.84 17.50 -0.20
CA GLN A 231 6.53 18.43 0.89
C GLN A 231 5.36 19.36 0.57
N ALA A 232 5.38 20.01 -0.59
CA ALA A 232 4.32 20.94 -0.99
C ALA A 232 2.94 20.25 -1.12
N ARG A 233 2.91 18.94 -1.42
CA ARG A 233 1.64 18.18 -1.46
C ARG A 233 0.97 18.12 -0.10
N TRP A 234 1.70 18.07 1.01
CA TRP A 234 1.09 18.01 2.34
C TRP A 234 0.32 19.28 2.69
N ASP A 235 0.80 20.44 2.23
CA ASP A 235 0.18 21.74 2.51
C ASP A 235 -1.01 22.04 1.58
N ASP A 236 -1.05 21.44 0.39
CA ASP A 236 -2.03 21.74 -0.65
C ASP A 236 -2.89 20.50 -0.98
N ILE A 237 -2.32 19.58 -1.76
CA ILE A 237 -3.03 18.43 -2.32
C ILE A 237 -3.60 17.49 -1.24
N TYR A 238 -2.87 17.29 -0.14
CA TYR A 238 -3.18 16.36 0.94
C TYR A 238 -3.75 17.06 2.18
N CYS A 239 -4.17 18.32 2.10
CA CYS A 239 -4.69 19.07 3.25
C CYS A 239 -5.81 18.32 4.00
N ASP A 240 -6.67 17.60 3.27
CA ASP A 240 -7.72 16.76 3.85
C ASP A 240 -7.18 15.49 4.56
N PHE A 241 -6.02 14.94 4.14
CA PHE A 241 -5.35 13.87 4.88
C PHE A 241 -4.82 14.37 6.21
N VAL A 242 -4.15 15.51 6.19
CA VAL A 242 -3.57 16.15 7.38
C VAL A 242 -4.65 16.38 8.43
N ALA A 243 -5.86 16.75 8.02
CA ALA A 243 -6.98 16.99 8.92
C ALA A 243 -7.51 15.72 9.63
N VAL A 244 -7.25 14.53 9.09
CA VAL A 244 -7.78 13.25 9.63
C VAL A 244 -6.68 12.38 10.24
N ALA A 245 -5.44 12.51 9.76
CA ALA A 245 -4.30 11.78 10.24
C ALA A 245 -3.89 12.24 11.65
N ASN A 246 -3.49 11.29 12.50
CA ASN A 246 -2.82 11.62 13.74
C ASN A 246 -1.34 11.97 13.50
N GLU A 247 -0.75 11.38 12.45
CA GLU A 247 0.63 11.61 12.04
C GLU A 247 0.76 11.53 10.52
N THR A 248 1.49 12.48 9.93
CA THR A 248 1.88 12.48 8.51
C THR A 248 3.38 12.29 8.40
N VAL A 249 3.78 11.29 7.63
CA VAL A 249 5.15 10.81 7.61
C VAL A 249 5.66 10.71 6.17
N VAL A 250 6.90 11.14 5.96
CA VAL A 250 7.66 10.83 4.75
C VAL A 250 8.84 9.94 5.14
N VAL A 251 8.98 8.79 4.50
CA VAL A 251 10.11 7.88 4.67
C VAL A 251 10.94 7.87 3.39
N ASP A 252 12.17 8.36 3.48
CA ASP A 252 13.08 8.47 2.35
C ASP A 252 14.09 7.32 2.35
N MET A 253 13.92 6.41 1.40
CA MET A 253 14.75 5.24 1.17
C MET A 253 15.98 5.62 0.35
N ARG A 254 17.16 5.54 0.96
CA ARG A 254 18.40 6.05 0.39
C ARG A 254 19.45 4.99 0.18
N GLN A 255 20.21 5.16 -0.90
CA GLN A 255 21.46 4.46 -1.09
C GLN A 255 22.51 4.90 -0.07
N PRO A 256 23.39 3.97 0.38
CA PRO A 256 24.50 4.34 1.24
C PRO A 256 25.37 5.40 0.55
N GLY A 257 25.59 6.52 1.25
CA GLY A 257 26.42 7.61 0.77
C GLY A 257 25.72 8.55 -0.22
N SER A 258 24.40 8.43 -0.45
CA SER A 258 23.66 9.46 -1.16
C SER A 258 23.72 10.75 -0.35
N SER A 259 24.27 11.81 -0.96
CA SER A 259 24.55 13.06 -0.25
C SER A 259 23.22 13.73 0.07
N SER A 260 22.97 13.92 1.37
CA SER A 260 21.84 14.73 1.81
C SER A 260 22.03 16.16 1.28
N ARG A 261 21.17 16.60 0.36
CA ARG A 261 20.92 18.04 0.27
C ARG A 261 20.36 18.43 1.62
N LYS A 262 21.16 19.17 2.39
CA LYS A 262 20.78 19.78 3.67
C LYS A 262 19.53 20.62 3.42
N SER A 263 18.38 20.01 3.60
CA SER A 263 17.11 20.69 3.78
C SER A 263 16.75 20.47 5.23
N SER A 264 16.26 21.51 5.89
CA SER A 264 15.53 21.34 7.15
C SER A 264 14.37 20.40 6.85
N PHE A 265 14.48 19.16 7.28
CA PHE A 265 13.41 18.20 7.06
C PHE A 265 12.25 18.55 8.00
N PRO A 266 11.01 18.66 7.51
CA PRO A 266 9.84 18.93 8.34
C PRO A 266 9.60 17.81 9.36
N SER A 267 8.73 18.09 10.33
CA SER A 267 8.26 17.07 11.28
C SER A 267 7.73 15.84 10.53
N GLY A 268 8.09 14.64 11.00
CA GLY A 268 7.63 13.38 10.38
C GLY A 268 8.50 12.89 9.21
N PHE A 269 9.65 13.50 8.94
CA PHE A 269 10.59 12.98 7.93
C PHE A 269 11.61 11.99 8.51
N TYR A 270 11.57 10.74 8.04
CA TYR A 270 12.50 9.68 8.40
C TYR A 270 13.42 9.38 7.22
N MET A 271 14.73 9.33 7.45
CA MET A 271 15.70 8.89 6.44
C MET A 271 16.12 7.46 6.72
N VAL A 272 16.04 6.59 5.72
CA VAL A 272 16.37 5.18 5.84
C VAL A 272 17.43 4.83 4.81
N GLU A 273 18.66 4.64 5.28
CA GLU A 273 19.78 4.23 4.41
C GLU A 273 19.94 2.71 4.48
N TYR A 274 19.82 2.00 3.36
CA TYR A 274 20.13 0.56 3.36
C TYR A 274 21.64 0.32 3.41
N LEU A 275 22.05 -0.72 4.11
CA LEU A 275 23.44 -1.04 4.40
C LEU A 275 23.78 -2.44 3.90
N LYS A 276 25.04 -2.63 3.49
CA LYS A 276 25.64 -3.93 3.19
C LYS A 276 24.71 -4.83 2.35
N ASP A 277 24.26 -4.30 1.20
CA ASP A 277 23.40 -5.04 0.26
C ASP A 277 22.13 -5.62 0.89
N PHE A 278 21.37 -4.78 1.61
CA PHE A 278 20.12 -5.15 2.29
C PHE A 278 20.29 -6.14 3.46
N GLU A 279 21.43 -6.10 4.15
CA GLU A 279 21.58 -6.79 5.45
C GLU A 279 20.91 -6.03 6.60
N ALA A 280 20.95 -4.70 6.53
CA ALA A 280 20.41 -3.82 7.55
C ALA A 280 20.01 -2.48 6.93
N VAL A 281 19.31 -1.66 7.69
CA VAL A 281 19.07 -0.25 7.39
C VAL A 281 19.53 0.61 8.55
N ARG A 282 19.92 1.85 8.27
CA ARG A 282 20.07 2.91 9.27
C ARG A 282 18.85 3.82 9.18
N ILE A 283 18.07 3.88 10.25
CA ILE A 283 16.92 4.77 10.37
C ILE A 283 17.39 6.01 11.13
N THR A 284 17.26 7.18 10.50
CA THR A 284 17.50 8.48 11.13
C THR A 284 16.16 9.16 11.34
N PRO A 285 15.72 9.34 12.61
CA PRO A 285 14.45 9.98 12.91
C PRO A 285 14.48 11.49 12.66
N PRO A 286 13.30 12.15 12.64
CA PRO A 286 13.20 13.60 12.50
C PRO A 286 13.99 14.36 13.58
N ASN A 287 14.24 15.66 13.33
CA ASN A 287 14.74 16.63 14.32
C ASN A 287 16.10 16.27 14.97
N GLY A 288 16.94 15.49 14.30
CA GLY A 288 18.27 15.14 14.80
C GLY A 288 18.27 14.09 15.92
N GLY A 289 17.20 13.28 16.01
CA GLY A 289 17.24 12.10 16.87
C GLY A 289 18.35 11.12 16.44
N GLN A 290 18.77 10.26 17.37
CA GLN A 290 19.91 9.36 17.16
C GLN A 290 19.58 8.31 16.09
N PRO A 291 20.43 8.13 15.06
CA PRO A 291 20.25 7.07 14.09
C PRO A 291 20.37 5.68 14.73
N GLU A 292 19.51 4.75 14.30
CA GLU A 292 19.51 3.35 14.74
C GLU A 292 19.80 2.42 13.57
N ILE A 293 20.59 1.35 13.80
CA ILE A 293 20.81 0.30 12.80
C ILE A 293 19.87 -0.86 13.08
N VAL A 294 19.02 -1.18 12.11
CA VAL A 294 18.02 -2.23 12.18
C VAL A 294 18.38 -3.33 11.18
N PRO A 295 18.62 -4.59 11.62
CA PRO A 295 18.87 -5.69 10.71
C PRO A 295 17.59 -6.05 9.93
N LEU A 296 17.71 -6.33 8.64
CA LEU A 296 16.62 -6.87 7.83
C LEU A 296 16.51 -8.39 8.00
N ALA A 297 15.32 -8.95 7.86
CA ALA A 297 15.10 -10.39 7.86
C ALA A 297 15.77 -11.07 6.65
N GLY A 298 15.99 -12.39 6.75
CA GLY A 298 16.49 -13.22 5.63
C GLY A 298 18.01 -13.41 5.53
N ASN A 299 18.81 -12.81 6.43
CA ASN A 299 20.28 -12.91 6.40
C ASN A 299 20.90 -13.84 7.47
N GLY A 300 20.09 -14.65 8.16
CA GLY A 300 20.59 -15.55 9.22
C GLY A 300 19.52 -16.30 10.01
N ALA A 301 18.79 -17.19 9.34
CA ALA A 301 18.14 -18.37 9.92
C ALA A 301 17.65 -19.22 8.75
N SER A 302 17.95 -20.52 8.79
CA SER A 302 17.45 -21.53 7.86
C SER A 302 15.98 -21.30 7.53
N SER A 303 15.71 -20.83 6.31
CA SER A 303 14.39 -20.75 5.70
C SER A 303 13.89 -22.13 5.28
N GLU A 304 14.13 -23.16 6.09
CA GLU A 304 13.32 -24.38 6.10
C GLU A 304 12.08 -24.08 6.93
N GLY A 305 11.12 -23.38 6.31
CA GLY A 305 9.85 -23.07 6.99
C GLY A 305 8.96 -22.02 6.34
N LEU A 306 9.45 -21.18 5.42
CA LEU A 306 8.67 -20.10 4.79
C LEU A 306 8.45 -20.22 3.28
N LEU A 307 8.90 -21.32 2.68
CA LEU A 307 8.32 -21.84 1.45
C LEU A 307 7.32 -22.94 1.81
N LEU A 308 6.10 -22.56 2.22
CA LEU A 308 5.01 -23.53 2.16
C LEU A 308 4.48 -23.57 0.72
N PRO A 309 4.42 -24.76 0.11
CA PRO A 309 3.90 -24.94 -1.23
C PRO A 309 2.43 -24.56 -1.25
N TYR A 310 2.03 -23.87 -2.32
CA TYR A 310 0.64 -23.69 -2.71
C TYR A 310 0.02 -25.09 -2.90
N GLN A 311 -0.56 -25.66 -1.84
CA GLN A 311 -1.29 -26.91 -1.96
C GLN A 311 -2.63 -26.61 -2.62
N ALA A 312 -2.75 -27.09 -3.85
CA ALA A 312 -3.96 -27.10 -4.63
C ALA A 312 -5.12 -27.72 -3.86
N ARG A 313 -6.27 -27.05 -3.88
CA ARG A 313 -7.59 -27.67 -3.87
C ARG A 313 -8.49 -26.93 -4.85
#